data_AF-A0ABC8RBR1-F1
#
_entry.id   AF-A0ABC8RBR1-F1
#
_cell.length_a   1.000
_cell.length_b   1.000
_cell.length_c   1.000
_cell.angle_alpha   90.00
_cell.angle_beta   90.00
_cell.angle_gamma   90.00
#
_symmetry.space_group_name_H-M   'P 1'
#
loop_
_entity.id
_entity.type
_entity.pdbx_description
1 polymer ?
#
loop_
_entity_poly.entity_id
_entity_poly.type
_entity_poly.pdbx_seq_one_letter_code
_entity_poly.pdbx_strand_id
1 'polypeptide(L)'
;MFKKFSSEDVSAQNQVKASVQRKIRQSIVEEYPGLELVLDDLLPKKSPLIVVKCQNHLNLVVVNDVPLFFNLRDGPYMPTLRLLHQCKVFYCFTGYVMLCIKVFRFVACYAFTI
;
A
#
# COMPACT_ATOMS: atom_id res chain seq x y z
N MET A 1 15.40 3.44 -10.93
CA MET A 1 16.33 3.80 -9.82
C MET A 1 15.54 4.60 -8.79
N PHE A 2 15.40 4.13 -7.53
CA PHE A 2 14.57 4.79 -6.50
C PHE A 2 15.14 6.16 -6.14
N LYS A 3 14.70 7.19 -6.86
CA LYS A 3 14.96 8.60 -6.56
C LYS A 3 14.47 8.85 -5.13
N LYS A 4 15.33 9.40 -4.27
CA LYS A 4 14.95 9.76 -2.90
C LYS A 4 13.70 10.65 -3.00
N PHE A 5 12.58 10.23 -2.40
CA PHE A 5 11.39 11.07 -2.29
C PHE A 5 11.76 12.28 -1.43
N SER A 6 12.08 13.39 -2.07
CA SER A 6 12.30 14.67 -1.40
C SER A 6 10.93 15.27 -1.05
N SER A 7 10.84 16.01 0.05
CA SER A 7 9.60 16.66 0.53
C SER A 7 8.97 17.63 -0.48
N GLU A 8 9.70 18.01 -1.51
CA GLU A 8 9.30 18.84 -2.66
C GLU A 8 8.36 18.13 -3.65
N ASP A 9 8.33 16.80 -3.70
CA ASP A 9 7.44 16.03 -4.58
C ASP A 9 6.03 15.79 -3.98
N VAL A 10 5.84 16.16 -2.71
CA VAL A 10 4.58 15.99 -1.98
C VAL A 10 3.68 17.19 -2.23
N SER A 11 2.66 17.03 -3.08
CA SER A 11 1.69 18.08 -3.36
C SER A 11 0.73 18.34 -2.20
N ALA A 12 0.29 17.30 -1.49
CA ALA A 12 -0.62 17.44 -0.36
C ALA A 12 -0.61 16.21 0.56
N GLN A 13 -0.73 16.42 1.86
CA GLN A 13 -1.00 15.35 2.82
C GLN A 13 -2.42 15.54 3.37
N ASN A 14 -3.29 14.56 3.13
CA ASN A 14 -4.68 14.61 3.56
C ASN A 14 -4.96 13.50 4.55
N GLN A 15 -5.44 13.87 5.73
CA GLN A 15 -5.97 12.89 6.67
C GLN A 15 -7.29 12.33 6.12
N VAL A 16 -7.34 11.01 6.01
CA VAL A 16 -8.45 10.30 5.39
C VAL A 16 -9.59 10.15 6.39
N LYS A 17 -10.78 10.57 5.97
CA LYS A 17 -12.03 10.37 6.73
C LYS A 17 -12.38 8.88 6.75
N ALA A 18 -13.05 8.44 7.82
CA ALA A 18 -13.42 7.03 8.01
C ALA A 18 -14.15 6.39 6.80
N SER A 19 -14.95 7.16 6.04
CA SER A 19 -15.63 6.65 4.84
C SER A 19 -14.67 6.25 3.72
N VAL A 20 -13.66 7.09 3.46
CA VAL A 20 -12.64 6.84 2.42
C VAL A 20 -11.71 5.72 2.88
N GLN A 21 -11.39 5.65 4.17
CA GLN A 21 -10.61 4.53 4.72
C GLN A 21 -11.28 3.18 4.49
N ARG A 22 -12.61 3.10 4.65
CA ARG A 22 -13.38 1.87 4.34
C ARG A 22 -13.30 1.51 2.86
N LYS A 23 -13.44 2.49 1.96
CA LYS A 23 -13.30 2.28 0.51
C LYS A 23 -11.92 1.75 0.13
N ILE A 24 -10.86 2.34 0.69
CA ILE A 24 -9.48 1.90 0.43
C ILE A 24 -9.30 0.44 0.87
N ARG A 25 -9.74 0.08 2.09
CA ARG A 25 -9.68 -1.31 2.57
C ARG A 25 -10.41 -2.26 1.63
N GLN A 26 -11.64 -1.92 1.25
CA GLN A 26 -12.44 -2.75 0.35
C GLN A 26 -11.71 -2.98 -0.97
N SER A 27 -11.17 -1.93 -1.60
CA SER A 27 -10.40 -2.08 -2.84
C SER A 27 -9.14 -2.94 -2.69
N ILE A 28 -8.46 -2.90 -1.54
CA ILE A 28 -7.29 -3.75 -1.30
C ILE A 28 -7.71 -5.21 -1.07
N VAL A 29 -8.80 -5.47 -0.34
CA VAL A 29 -9.31 -6.83 -0.08
C VAL A 29 -9.81 -7.48 -1.38
N GLU A 30 -10.47 -6.71 -2.25
CA GLU A 30 -10.91 -7.20 -3.57
C GLU A 30 -9.73 -7.66 -4.44
N GLU A 31 -8.62 -6.91 -4.45
CA GLU A 31 -7.40 -7.27 -5.16
C GLU A 31 -6.61 -8.40 -4.48
N TYR A 32 -6.61 -8.41 -3.15
CA TYR A 32 -5.78 -9.26 -2.29
C TYR A 32 -6.61 -9.84 -1.12
N PRO A 33 -7.48 -10.84 -1.38
CA PRO A 33 -8.32 -11.41 -0.33
C PRO A 33 -7.52 -12.06 0.81
N GLY A 34 -6.32 -12.59 0.52
CA GLY A 34 -5.43 -13.15 1.53
C GLY A 34 -4.77 -12.12 2.47
N LEU A 35 -4.90 -10.83 2.17
CA LEU A 35 -4.35 -9.74 2.99
C LEU A 35 -5.35 -9.24 4.04
N GLU A 36 -6.63 -9.65 3.98
CA GLU A 36 -7.69 -9.18 4.90
C GLU A 36 -7.30 -9.33 6.38
N LEU A 37 -6.75 -10.49 6.75
CA LEU A 37 -6.34 -10.81 8.12
C LEU A 37 -5.22 -9.90 8.63
N VAL A 38 -4.31 -9.46 7.76
CA VAL A 38 -3.17 -8.61 8.13
C VAL A 38 -3.50 -7.13 7.92
N LEU A 39 -4.47 -6.81 7.06
CA LEU A 39 -4.98 -5.46 6.84
C LEU A 39 -5.58 -4.84 8.10
N ASP A 40 -6.20 -5.63 8.97
CA ASP A 40 -6.74 -5.13 10.24
C ASP A 40 -5.64 -4.73 11.23
N ASP A 41 -4.49 -5.41 11.20
CA ASP A 41 -3.30 -5.05 12.01
C ASP A 41 -2.53 -3.88 11.39
N LEU A 42 -2.40 -3.85 10.06
CA LEU A 42 -1.67 -2.82 9.31
C LEU A 42 -2.42 -1.49 9.26
N LEU A 43 -3.74 -1.55 9.06
CA LEU A 43 -4.64 -0.40 9.03
C LEU A 43 -5.60 -0.53 10.23
N PRO A 44 -5.22 -0.06 11.43
CA PRO A 44 -6.16 0.00 12.55
C PRO A 44 -7.35 0.91 12.23
N LYS A 45 -8.57 0.52 12.61
CA LYS A 45 -9.77 1.38 12.45
C LYS A 45 -9.73 2.63 13.33
N LYS A 46 -8.86 2.63 14.36
CA LYS A 46 -8.71 3.71 15.34
C LYS A 46 -7.58 4.69 15.00
N SER A 47 -6.62 4.31 14.15
CA SER A 47 -5.48 5.16 13.82
C SER A 47 -5.81 6.10 12.67
N PRO A 48 -5.36 7.36 12.72
CA PRO A 48 -5.50 8.29 11.61
C PRO A 48 -4.71 7.78 10.40
N LEU A 49 -5.39 7.60 9.27
CA LEU A 49 -4.77 7.23 8.00
C LEU A 49 -4.50 8.49 7.20
N ILE A 50 -3.29 8.65 6.68
CA ILE A 50 -2.88 9.83 5.91
C ILE A 50 -2.65 9.39 4.47
N VAL A 51 -3.25 10.10 3.53
CA VAL A 51 -2.95 9.93 2.10
C VAL A 51 -2.14 11.10 1.61
N VAL A 52 -0.93 10.78 1.17
CA VAL A 52 0.03 11.71 0.60
C VAL A 52 -0.14 11.69 -0.91
N LYS A 53 -0.51 12.83 -1.51
CA LYS A 53 -0.59 13.01 -2.95
C LYS A 53 0.71 13.62 -3.45
N CYS A 54 1.32 13.01 -4.46
CA CYS A 54 2.54 13.46 -5.10
C CYS A 54 2.31 13.90 -6.55
N GLN A 55 3.29 14.59 -7.14
CA GLN A 55 3.18 15.30 -8.42
C GLN A 55 3.03 14.44 -9.70
N ASN A 56 2.83 13.12 -9.60
CA ASN A 56 2.64 12.22 -10.75
C ASN A 56 1.32 11.45 -10.69
N HIS A 57 0.30 12.06 -10.07
CA HIS A 57 -0.93 11.37 -9.66
C HIS A 57 -0.66 10.16 -8.76
N LEU A 58 0.40 10.22 -7.96
CA LEU A 58 0.80 9.13 -7.10
C LEU A 58 0.21 9.39 -5.70
N ASN A 59 -0.61 8.47 -5.22
CA ASN A 59 -1.27 8.53 -3.92
C ASN A 59 -0.63 7.50 -2.98
N LEU A 60 0.08 7.94 -1.96
CA LEU A 60 0.66 7.11 -0.91
C LEU A 60 -0.29 7.01 0.28
N VAL A 61 -0.54 5.79 0.76
CA VAL A 61 -1.25 5.52 2.01
C VAL A 61 -0.22 5.32 3.11
N VAL A 62 -0.22 6.23 4.06
CA VAL A 62 0.70 6.29 5.21
C VAL A 62 -0.09 6.09 6.48
N VAL A 63 0.40 5.21 7.35
CA VAL A 63 -0.15 4.98 8.70
C VAL A 63 1.01 5.01 9.68
N ASN A 64 0.88 5.76 10.76
CA ASN A 64 1.93 5.95 11.77
C ASN A 64 3.29 6.34 11.13
N ASP A 65 3.26 7.29 10.19
CA ASP A 65 4.43 7.76 9.42
C ASP A 65 5.14 6.70 8.56
N VAL A 66 4.53 5.52 8.40
CA VAL A 66 5.06 4.44 7.54
C VAL A 66 4.20 4.31 6.28
N PRO A 67 4.78 4.42 5.07
CA PRO A 67 4.06 4.19 3.82
C PRO A 67 3.82 2.68 3.62
N LEU A 68 2.55 2.30 3.57
CA LEU A 68 2.13 0.90 3.45
C LEU A 68 1.70 0.54 2.03
N PHE A 69 0.88 1.40 1.42
CA PHE A 69 0.39 1.22 0.06
C PHE A 69 0.62 2.46 -0.78
N PHE A 70 0.67 2.30 -2.09
CA PHE A 70 0.63 3.39 -3.04
C PHE A 70 -0.32 3.06 -4.19
N ASN A 71 -0.90 4.09 -4.78
CA ASN A 71 -1.79 4.01 -5.94
C ASN A 71 -1.29 5.01 -6.96
N LEU A 72 -1.26 4.64 -8.25
CA LEU A 72 -0.97 5.58 -9.33
C LEU A 72 -2.24 5.88 -10.11
N ARG A 73 -2.60 7.17 -10.19
CA ARG A 73 -3.85 7.69 -10.72
C ARG A 73 -5.04 7.08 -9.98
N ASP A 74 -5.73 6.16 -10.64
CA ASP A 74 -6.85 5.37 -10.13
C ASP A 74 -6.58 3.87 -10.37
N GLY A 75 -5.30 3.50 -10.36
CA GLY A 75 -4.87 2.12 -10.50
C GLY A 75 -5.15 1.29 -9.23
N PRO A 76 -4.82 0.00 -9.26
CA PRO A 76 -4.89 -0.85 -8.08
C PRO A 76 -3.90 -0.37 -7.00
N TYR A 77 -4.29 -0.52 -5.73
CA TYR A 77 -3.40 -0.24 -4.60
C TYR A 77 -2.29 -1.30 -4.53
N MET A 78 -1.05 -0.84 -4.52
CA MET A 78 0.13 -1.68 -4.48
C MET A 78 0.81 -1.61 -3.12
N PRO A 79 1.15 -2.75 -2.49
CA PRO A 79 1.89 -2.76 -1.24
C PRO A 79 3.34 -2.32 -1.44
N THR A 80 3.94 -1.67 -0.45
CA THR A 80 5.37 -1.34 -0.47
C THR A 80 6.22 -2.57 -0.21
N LEU A 81 7.47 -2.57 -0.68
CA LEU A 81 8.41 -3.68 -0.43
C LEU A 81 8.66 -3.90 1.07
N ARG A 82 8.65 -2.82 1.85
CA ARG A 82 8.79 -2.88 3.32
C ARG A 82 7.64 -3.66 3.95
N LEU A 83 6.41 -3.42 3.48
CA LEU A 83 5.22 -4.18 3.88
C LEU A 83 5.37 -5.66 3.53
N LEU A 84 5.78 -5.95 2.30
CA LEU A 84 6.00 -7.32 1.82
C LEU A 84 7.04 -8.06 2.67
N HIS A 85 8.15 -7.42 3.03
CA HIS A 85 9.18 -8.01 3.89
C HIS A 85 8.66 -8.31 5.30
N GLN A 86 7.90 -7.39 5.90
CA GLN A 86 7.28 -7.60 7.22
C GLN A 86 6.25 -8.73 7.17
N CYS A 87 5.42 -8.77 6.14
CA CYS A 87 4.44 -9.82 5.92
C CYS A 87 5.12 -11.19 5.68
N LYS A 88 6.19 -11.27 4.89
CA LYS A 88 6.84 -12.55 4.56
C LYS A 88 7.37 -13.28 5.79
N VAL A 89 7.83 -12.55 6.81
CA VAL A 89 8.25 -13.11 8.10
C VAL A 89 7.05 -13.71 8.85
N PHE A 90 5.87 -13.08 8.78
CA PHE A 90 4.65 -13.54 9.45
C PHE A 90 3.97 -14.72 8.70
N TYR A 91 3.86 -14.63 7.37
CA TYR A 91 3.20 -15.65 6.53
C TYR A 91 4.06 -16.89 6.25
N CYS A 92 5.35 -16.90 6.58
CA CYS A 92 6.16 -18.12 6.56
C CYS A 92 5.65 -19.17 7.56
N PHE A 93 4.89 -18.76 8.58
CA PHE A 93 4.29 -19.65 9.58
C PHE A 93 2.92 -20.21 9.17
N THR A 94 2.25 -19.61 8.19
CA THR A 94 0.88 -19.96 7.77
C THR A 94 0.83 -20.05 6.25
N GLY A 95 0.88 -21.27 5.69
CA GLY A 95 1.17 -21.60 4.29
C GLY A 95 0.31 -20.99 3.17
N TYR A 96 0.29 -19.66 3.02
CA TYR A 96 -0.38 -18.91 1.96
C TYR A 96 0.64 -18.35 0.96
N VAL A 97 1.11 -19.21 0.04
CA VAL A 97 2.12 -18.88 -0.98
C VAL A 97 1.55 -18.08 -2.17
N MET A 98 0.22 -17.99 -2.27
CA MET A 98 -0.46 -17.49 -3.47
C MET A 98 -0.40 -15.96 -3.65
N LEU A 99 -0.29 -15.20 -2.54
CA LEU A 99 -0.23 -13.73 -2.59
C LEU A 99 1.05 -13.21 -3.26
N CYS A 100 2.15 -13.96 -3.12
CA CYS A 100 3.47 -13.51 -3.57
C CYS A 100 3.57 -13.43 -5.10
N ILE A 101 2.96 -14.37 -5.86
CA ILE A 101 3.12 -14.45 -7.32
C ILE A 101 2.45 -13.27 -8.04
N LYS A 102 1.26 -12.87 -7.59
CA LYS A 102 0.47 -11.80 -8.21
C LYS A 102 1.13 -10.43 -8.01
N VAL A 103 1.61 -10.17 -6.80
CA VAL A 103 2.35 -8.93 -6.46
C VAL A 103 3.69 -8.88 -7.19
N PHE A 104 4.45 -9.99 -7.23
CA PHE A 104 5.77 -9.98 -7.88
C PHE A 104 5.68 -9.72 -9.39
N ARG A 105 4.68 -10.31 -10.06
CA ARG A 105 4.50 -10.12 -11.51
C ARG A 105 4.09 -8.68 -11.87
N PHE A 106 3.34 -8.02 -11.00
CA PHE A 106 2.91 -6.64 -11.22
C PHE A 106 4.00 -5.62 -10.85
N VAL A 107 4.69 -5.82 -9.71
CA VAL A 107 5.81 -4.97 -9.28
C VAL A 107 6.99 -5.07 -10.25
N ALA A 108 7.30 -6.25 -10.78
CA ALA A 108 8.36 -6.42 -11.78
C ALA A 108 8.04 -5.69 -13.09
N CYS A 109 6.77 -5.67 -13.52
CA CYS A 109 6.34 -4.94 -14.71
C CYS A 109 6.45 -3.41 -14.52
N TYR A 110 6.15 -2.93 -13.31
CA TYR A 110 6.20 -1.50 -12.98
C TYR A 110 7.63 -0.99 -12.72
N ALA A 111 8.47 -1.79 -12.06
CA ALA A 111 9.88 -1.45 -11.82
C ALA A 111 10.69 -1.33 -13.13
N PHE A 112 10.18 -1.88 -14.23
CA PHE A 112 10.78 -1.76 -15.56
C PHE A 112 10.25 -0.57 -16.37
N THR A 113 9.16 0.08 -15.93
CA THR A 113 8.49 1.18 -16.66
C THR A 113 8.84 2.57 -16.08
N ILE A 114 9.70 2.67 -15.06
CA ILE A 114 10.17 3.93 -14.45
C ILE A 114 11.70 4.03 -14.47
#